data_AF-A0A924U319-F1
#
_entry.id   AF-A0A924U319-F1
#
_cell.length_a   1.000
_cell.length_b   1.000
_cell.length_c   1.000
_cell.angle_alpha   90.00
_cell.angle_beta   90.00
_cell.angle_gamma   90.00
#
_symmetry.space_group_name_H-M   'P 1'
#
loop_
_entity.id
_entity.type
_entity.pdbx_description
1 polymer ?
#
loop_
_entity_poly.entity_id
_entity_poly.type
_entity_poly.pdbx_seq_one_letter_code
_entity_poly.pdbx_strand_id
1 'polypeptide(L)'
;MVQGFPRLLGDIGGTNARWAWQAAPGMPLQHYASYACAQFDSVQSVVERFLRDHHLPAPVRMAFGIATAITGDQVSMTNHHWTFSISALQAALGAERCLVLNDFTAIAAALPALTATDSRRVGGGEAVAGAPMAVLGPGTGLGVSGALPSSGGG
;
A
#
# COMPACT_ATOMS: atom_id res chain seq x y z
N MET A 1 14.95 -20.51 -2.00
CA MET A 1 14.43 -19.18 -1.63
C MET A 1 13.02 -19.04 -2.20
N VAL A 2 12.05 -18.65 -1.38
CA VAL A 2 10.70 -18.37 -1.87
C VAL A 2 10.75 -16.99 -2.52
N GLN A 3 10.63 -16.93 -3.85
CA GLN A 3 10.93 -15.71 -4.60
C GLN A 3 10.10 -14.52 -4.13
N GLY A 4 10.77 -13.38 -3.86
CA GLY A 4 10.12 -12.12 -3.53
C GLY A 4 9.54 -12.01 -2.12
N PHE A 5 10.07 -12.75 -1.14
CA PHE A 5 9.76 -12.63 0.28
C PHE A 5 11.04 -12.52 1.11
N PRO A 6 10.99 -11.84 2.26
CA PRO A 6 9.81 -11.23 2.90
C PRO A 6 9.34 -9.93 2.24
N ARG A 7 8.10 -9.52 2.54
CA ARG A 7 7.47 -8.32 1.99
C ARG A 7 7.09 -7.32 3.07
N LEU A 8 7.35 -6.05 2.80
CA LEU A 8 6.82 -4.94 3.58
C LEU A 8 5.62 -4.32 2.85
N LEU A 9 4.47 -4.25 3.52
CA LEU A 9 3.28 -3.60 3.00
C LEU A 9 2.97 -2.35 3.80
N GLY A 10 2.45 -1.31 3.14
CA GLY A 10 2.12 -0.07 3.83
C GLY A 10 0.97 0.74 3.25
N ASP A 11 0.53 1.69 4.05
CA ASP A 11 -0.50 2.68 3.75
C ASP A 11 -0.10 4.01 4.39
N ILE A 12 0.18 5.01 3.56
CA ILE A 12 0.67 6.33 4.00
C ILE A 12 -0.38 7.39 3.70
N GLY A 13 -1.04 7.86 4.75
CA GLY A 13 -1.91 9.04 4.71
C GLY A 13 -1.15 10.33 5.07
N GLY A 14 -1.87 11.45 5.16
CA GLY A 14 -1.26 12.74 5.54
C GLY A 14 -0.70 12.78 6.97
N THR A 15 -1.28 12.00 7.90
CA THR A 15 -0.91 12.06 9.32
C THR A 15 -0.23 10.79 9.82
N ASN A 16 -0.54 9.64 9.24
CA ASN A 16 -0.05 8.35 9.72
C ASN A 16 0.50 7.50 8.57
N ALA A 17 1.61 6.84 8.82
CA ALA A 17 2.15 5.77 8.00
C ALA A 17 1.95 4.43 8.74
N ARG A 18 1.21 3.52 8.10
CA ARG A 18 0.92 2.19 8.62
C ARG A 18 1.75 1.17 7.87
N TRP A 19 2.33 0.23 8.59
CA TRP A 19 3.17 -0.82 8.04
C TRP A 19 2.77 -2.19 8.57
N ALA A 20 2.96 -3.20 7.74
CA ALA A 20 2.77 -4.60 8.08
C ALA A 20 3.78 -5.48 7.32
N TRP A 21 4.11 -6.62 7.91
CA TRP A 21 5.12 -7.53 7.38
C TRP A 21 4.50 -8.85 6.92
N GLN A 22 4.98 -9.37 5.79
CA GLN A 22 4.64 -10.71 5.33
C GLN A 22 5.91 -11.56 5.20
N ALA A 23 6.06 -12.53 6.11
CA ALA A 23 7.27 -13.35 6.18
C ALA A 23 7.42 -14.31 4.98
N ALA A 24 6.32 -14.89 4.49
CA ALA A 24 6.32 -15.88 3.42
C ALA A 24 4.97 -15.87 2.66
N PRO A 25 4.86 -16.50 1.47
CA PRO A 25 3.58 -16.58 0.77
C PRO A 25 2.55 -17.35 1.59
N GLY A 26 1.30 -16.88 1.54
CA GLY A 26 0.19 -17.47 2.29
C GLY A 26 0.22 -17.19 3.80
N MET A 27 1.31 -16.63 4.34
CA MET A 27 1.34 -16.20 5.73
C MET A 27 0.50 -14.93 5.92
N PRO A 28 -0.19 -14.81 7.07
CA PRO A 28 -0.91 -13.58 7.41
C PRO A 28 0.07 -12.42 7.53
N LEU A 29 -0.45 -11.21 7.39
CA LEU A 29 0.31 -10.02 7.73
C LEU A 29 0.52 -9.96 9.25
N GLN A 30 1.73 -9.58 9.63
CA GLN A 30 2.23 -9.54 11.00
C GLN A 30 2.79 -8.16 11.30
N HIS A 31 3.07 -7.90 12.58
CA HIS A 31 3.72 -6.68 13.03
C HIS A 31 2.99 -5.42 12.54
N TYR A 32 1.68 -5.34 12.73
CA TYR A 32 0.94 -4.13 12.36
C TYR A 32 1.37 -2.98 13.27
N ALA A 33 1.83 -1.89 12.68
CA ALA A 33 2.23 -0.70 13.41
C ALA A 33 1.85 0.57 12.65
N SER A 34 1.50 1.62 13.41
CA SER A 34 1.17 2.94 12.91
C SER A 34 2.11 3.96 13.52
N TYR A 35 2.69 4.81 12.67
CA TYR A 35 3.65 5.84 13.04
C TYR A 35 3.11 7.20 12.61
N ALA A 36 3.21 8.20 13.48
CA ALA A 36 2.83 9.56 13.14
C ALA A 36 3.85 10.16 12.16
N CYS A 37 3.42 10.56 10.95
CA CYS A 37 4.32 11.09 9.91
C CYS A 37 5.12 12.30 10.41
N ALA A 38 4.53 13.13 11.28
CA ALA A 38 5.18 14.30 11.87
C ALA A 38 6.42 14.00 12.74
N GLN A 39 6.65 12.73 13.12
CA GLN A 39 7.83 12.31 13.90
C GLN A 39 9.02 11.90 13.04
N PHE A 40 8.88 11.92 11.71
CA PHE A 40 9.88 11.39 10.78
C PHE A 40 10.10 12.37 9.62
N ASP A 41 11.35 12.50 9.20
CA ASP A 41 11.72 13.41 8.11
C ASP A 41 11.51 12.78 6.72
N SER A 42 11.33 11.46 6.65
CA SER A 42 11.17 10.74 5.38
C SER A 42 10.46 9.40 5.51
N VAL A 43 9.92 8.91 4.38
CA VAL A 43 9.41 7.53 4.25
C VAL A 43 10.47 6.49 4.60
N GLN A 44 11.72 6.70 4.19
CA GLN A 44 12.82 5.81 4.51
C GLN A 44 13.00 5.68 6.04
N SER A 45 13.02 6.80 6.76
CA SER A 45 13.26 6.80 8.21
C SER A 45 12.15 6.08 8.99
N VAL A 46 10.89 6.16 8.56
CA VAL A 46 9.78 5.42 9.21
C VAL A 46 9.85 3.93 8.88
N VAL A 47 10.27 3.54 7.68
CA VAL A 47 10.50 2.12 7.33
C VAL A 47 11.64 1.53 8.15
N GLU A 48 12.78 2.22 8.24
CA GLU A 48 13.92 1.78 9.04
C GLU A 48 13.56 1.68 10.53
N ARG A 49 12.72 2.60 11.03
CA ARG A 49 12.18 2.53 12.38
C ARG A 49 11.32 1.28 12.58
N PHE A 50 10.39 1.01 11.66
CA PHE A 50 9.55 -0.18 11.71
C PHE A 50 10.36 -1.47 11.76
N LEU A 51 11.35 -1.62 10.87
CA LEU A 51 12.20 -2.81 10.82
C LEU A 51 12.97 -2.99 12.13
N ARG A 52 13.46 -1.90 12.72
CA ARG A 52 14.18 -1.92 14.00
C ARG A 52 13.29 -2.30 15.17
N ASP A 53 12.12 -1.67 15.29
CA ASP A 53 11.18 -1.90 16.41
C ASP A 53 10.71 -3.36 16.45
N HIS A 54 10.66 -4.04 15.30
CA HIS A 54 10.24 -5.44 15.18
C HIS A 54 11.39 -6.42 14.96
N HIS A 55 12.65 -5.97 14.98
CA HIS A 55 13.83 -6.82 14.75
C HIS A 55 13.77 -7.60 13.42
N LEU A 56 13.29 -6.95 12.36
CA LEU A 56 13.09 -7.53 11.04
C LEU A 56 14.28 -7.26 10.11
N PRO A 57 14.59 -8.18 9.18
CA PRO A 57 15.58 -7.93 8.14
C PRO A 57 15.06 -6.92 7.10
N ALA A 58 15.95 -6.49 6.21
CA ALA A 58 15.52 -5.71 5.03
C ALA A 58 14.48 -6.49 4.20
N PRO A 59 13.42 -5.82 3.70
CA PRO A 59 12.43 -6.47 2.84
C PRO A 59 13.04 -6.81 1.48
N VAL A 60 12.67 -7.97 0.93
CA VAL A 60 13.02 -8.31 -0.46
C VAL A 60 12.13 -7.52 -1.42
N ARG A 61 10.86 -7.32 -1.07
CA ARG A 61 9.94 -6.46 -1.83
C ARG A 61 9.13 -5.58 -0.91
N MET A 62 8.72 -4.43 -1.41
CA MET A 62 7.79 -3.57 -0.70
C MET A 62 6.70 -3.04 -1.63
N ALA A 63 5.51 -2.86 -1.08
CA ALA A 63 4.39 -2.24 -1.78
C ALA A 63 3.58 -1.38 -0.82
N PHE A 64 3.29 -0.12 -1.18
CA PHE A 64 2.45 0.72 -0.34
C PHE A 64 1.59 1.70 -1.13
N GLY A 65 0.41 1.98 -0.57
CA GLY A 65 -0.45 3.08 -0.99
C GLY A 65 -0.01 4.38 -0.36
N ILE A 66 -0.12 5.49 -1.08
CA ILE A 66 0.13 6.83 -0.56
C ILE A 66 -0.94 7.81 -1.06
N ALA A 67 -1.36 8.73 -0.19
CA ALA A 67 -2.41 9.71 -0.45
C ALA A 67 -1.95 10.87 -1.36
N THR A 68 -1.40 10.54 -2.54
CA THR A 68 -1.04 11.45 -3.62
C THR A 68 -1.11 10.74 -4.98
N ALA A 69 -1.09 11.49 -6.07
CA ALA A 69 -1.01 10.92 -7.41
C ALA A 69 0.42 10.41 -7.70
N ILE A 70 0.53 9.26 -8.35
CA ILE A 70 1.81 8.68 -8.77
C ILE A 70 1.95 8.84 -10.27
N THR A 71 2.77 9.80 -10.71
CA THR A 71 2.97 10.14 -12.13
C THR A 71 4.36 9.79 -12.64
N GLY A 72 5.25 9.30 -11.78
CA GLY A 72 6.63 8.97 -12.12
C GLY A 72 7.43 8.54 -10.89
N ASP A 73 8.75 8.52 -11.02
CA ASP A 73 9.66 8.13 -9.94
C ASP A 73 9.66 9.11 -8.76
N GLN A 74 9.48 10.41 -9.02
CA GLN A 74 9.39 11.42 -7.98
C GLN A 74 7.97 11.50 -7.43
N VAL A 75 7.84 11.34 -6.11
CA VAL A 75 6.59 11.40 -5.37
C VAL A 75 6.64 12.57 -4.40
N SER A 76 5.59 13.40 -4.40
CA SER A 76 5.39 14.48 -3.42
C SER A 76 4.02 14.32 -2.78
N MET A 77 3.98 14.27 -1.45
CA MET A 77 2.71 14.22 -0.72
C MET A 77 1.99 15.56 -0.79
N THR A 78 0.66 15.53 -0.86
CA THR A 78 -0.19 16.74 -0.85
C THR A 78 -0.45 17.25 0.56
N ASN A 79 -0.56 16.34 1.53
CA ASN A 79 -0.93 16.63 2.92
C ASN A 79 0.24 16.44 3.91
N HIS A 80 1.46 16.25 3.42
CA HIS A 80 2.68 16.16 4.24
C HIS A 80 3.88 16.65 3.42
N HIS A 81 4.97 17.07 4.07
CA HIS A 81 6.14 17.65 3.40
C HIS A 81 7.07 16.61 2.76
N TRP A 82 6.74 15.31 2.83
CA TRP A 82 7.62 14.28 2.30
C TRP A 82 7.64 14.28 0.78
N THR A 83 8.85 14.26 0.25
CA THR A 83 9.14 14.08 -1.16
C THR A 83 10.26 13.04 -1.30
N PHE A 84 10.13 12.11 -2.24
CA PHE A 84 11.11 11.05 -2.42
C PHE A 84 11.08 10.48 -3.85
N SER A 85 12.20 9.87 -4.24
CA SER A 85 12.30 9.05 -5.43
C SER A 85 12.02 7.58 -5.06
N ILE A 86 11.16 6.90 -5.82
CA ILE A 86 10.82 5.49 -5.61
C ILE A 86 12.06 4.61 -5.77
N SER A 87 12.85 4.85 -6.82
CA SER A 87 14.08 4.11 -7.10
C SER A 87 15.17 4.37 -6.06
N ALA A 88 15.29 5.61 -5.55
CA ALA A 88 16.21 5.92 -4.45
C ALA A 88 15.79 5.21 -3.16
N LEU A 89 14.50 5.20 -2.82
CA LEU A 89 13.97 4.48 -1.66
C LEU A 89 14.21 2.96 -1.79
N GLN A 90 13.99 2.40 -2.98
CA GLN A 90 14.27 0.99 -3.26
C GLN A 90 15.74 0.65 -3.01
N ALA A 91 16.65 1.46 -3.54
CA ALA A 91 18.09 1.27 -3.38
C ALA A 91 18.53 1.40 -1.92
N ALA A 92 18.03 2.41 -1.21
CA ALA A 92 18.36 2.67 0.20
C ALA A 92 17.93 1.52 1.11
N LEU A 93 16.80 0.86 0.82
CA LEU A 93 16.28 -0.27 1.58
C LEU A 93 16.81 -1.63 1.11
N GLY A 94 17.61 -1.65 0.03
CA GLY A 94 18.12 -2.90 -0.56
C GLY A 94 17.03 -3.82 -1.11
N ALA A 95 15.85 -3.29 -1.44
CA ALA A 95 14.74 -4.08 -1.94
C ALA A 95 14.93 -4.39 -3.43
N GLU A 96 14.57 -5.61 -3.86
CA GLU A 96 14.55 -5.98 -5.27
C GLU A 96 13.46 -5.21 -6.05
N ARG A 97 12.37 -4.85 -5.37
CA ARG A 97 11.24 -4.13 -5.95
C ARG A 97 10.52 -3.27 -4.91
N CYS A 98 10.29 -2.00 -5.27
CA CYS A 98 9.40 -1.08 -4.56
C CYS A 98 8.23 -0.69 -5.46
N LEU A 99 7.00 -0.99 -5.04
CA LEU A 99 5.78 -0.57 -5.73
C LEU A 99 5.07 0.51 -4.91
N VAL A 100 4.88 1.68 -5.49
CA VAL A 100 4.11 2.76 -4.88
C VAL A 100 2.87 3.01 -5.70
N LEU A 101 1.72 3.00 -5.05
CA LEU A 101 0.42 3.23 -5.66
C LEU A 101 -0.23 4.45 -5.02
N ASN A 102 -1.15 5.08 -5.73
CA ASN A 102 -2.13 5.92 -5.05
C ASN A 102 -2.96 5.03 -4.09
N ASP A 103 -3.35 5.58 -2.94
CA ASP A 103 -4.16 4.91 -1.92
C ASP A 103 -5.48 4.33 -2.46
N PHE A 104 -6.26 5.07 -3.24
CA PHE A 104 -7.49 4.58 -3.87
C PHE A 104 -7.22 3.53 -4.95
N THR A 105 -6.09 3.61 -5.65
CA THR A 105 -5.63 2.53 -6.55
C THR A 105 -5.31 1.25 -5.76
N ALA A 106 -4.66 1.37 -4.61
CA ALA A 106 -4.38 0.23 -3.74
C ALA A 106 -5.67 -0.41 -3.19
N ILE A 107 -6.65 0.39 -2.78
CA ILE A 107 -7.97 -0.09 -2.36
C ILE A 107 -8.68 -0.83 -3.50
N ALA A 108 -8.70 -0.25 -4.70
CA ALA A 108 -9.32 -0.90 -5.87
C ALA A 108 -8.67 -2.26 -6.19
N ALA A 109 -7.34 -2.36 -6.08
CA ALA A 109 -6.62 -3.62 -6.26
C ALA A 109 -6.93 -4.68 -5.17
N ALA A 110 -7.34 -4.25 -3.98
CA ALA A 110 -7.71 -5.14 -2.88
C ALA A 110 -9.14 -5.68 -2.98
N LEU A 111 -10.03 -5.03 -3.74
CA LEU A 111 -11.45 -5.39 -3.83
C LEU A 111 -11.71 -6.87 -4.14
N PRO A 112 -11.02 -7.53 -5.09
CA PRO A 112 -11.27 -8.95 -5.38
C PRO A 112 -10.94 -9.90 -4.21
N ALA A 113 -10.14 -9.45 -3.24
CA ALA A 113 -9.72 -10.25 -2.10
C ALA A 113 -10.64 -10.08 -0.88
N LEU A 114 -11.55 -9.09 -0.89
CA LEU A 114 -12.48 -8.87 0.21
C LEU A 114 -13.53 -9.98 0.26
N THR A 115 -13.82 -10.45 1.47
CA THR A 115 -14.83 -11.46 1.73
C THR A 115 -16.11 -10.84 2.31
N ALA A 116 -17.14 -11.66 2.51
CA ALA A 116 -18.38 -11.24 3.16
C ALA A 116 -18.19 -10.78 4.62
N THR A 117 -17.08 -11.15 5.27
CA THR A 117 -16.77 -10.68 6.63
C THR A 117 -16.05 -9.33 6.64
N ASP A 118 -15.47 -8.92 5.50
CA ASP A 118 -14.72 -7.67 5.38
C ASP A 118 -15.58 -6.51 4.88
N SER A 119 -16.84 -6.78 4.53
CA SER A 119 -17.74 -5.82 3.91
C SER A 119 -19.17 -5.94 4.44
N ARG A 120 -19.90 -4.82 4.36
CA ARG A 120 -21.32 -4.77 4.65
C ARG A 120 -22.07 -4.38 3.38
N ARG A 121 -22.97 -5.24 2.92
CA ARG A 121 -23.83 -4.95 1.78
C ARG A 121 -24.78 -3.80 2.14
N VAL A 122 -24.88 -2.84 1.22
CA VAL A 122 -25.88 -1.76 1.26
C VAL A 122 -26.69 -1.86 -0.04
N GLY A 123 -28.02 -1.98 0.06
CA GLY A 123 -28.89 -2.25 -1.09
C GLY A 123 -29.00 -3.72 -1.46
N GLY A 124 -29.49 -4.00 -2.67
CA GLY A 124 -29.71 -5.34 -3.22
C GLY A 124 -28.99 -5.57 -4.56
N GLY A 125 -29.18 -6.76 -5.13
CA GLY A 125 -28.54 -7.20 -6.37
C GLY A 125 -27.30 -8.07 -6.13
N GLU A 126 -26.93 -8.87 -7.12
CA GLU A 126 -25.78 -9.78 -7.04
C GLU A 126 -24.61 -9.26 -7.87
N ALA A 127 -23.40 -9.44 -7.33
CA ALA A 127 -22.19 -9.10 -8.05
C ALA A 127 -22.05 -9.99 -9.29
N VAL A 128 -21.79 -9.38 -10.44
CA VAL A 128 -21.47 -10.12 -11.67
C VAL A 128 -19.98 -10.44 -11.64
N ALA A 129 -19.65 -11.72 -11.62
CA ALA A 129 -18.26 -12.19 -11.64
C ALA A 129 -17.53 -11.62 -12.87
N GLY A 130 -16.35 -11.05 -12.66
CA GLY A 130 -15.54 -10.48 -13.74
C GLY A 130 -16.11 -9.18 -14.33
N ALA A 131 -17.03 -8.49 -13.65
CA ALA A 131 -17.43 -7.14 -14.03
C ALA A 131 -16.50 -6.08 -13.42
N PRO A 132 -16.39 -4.88 -14.03
CA PRO A 132 -15.76 -3.71 -13.43
C PRO A 132 -16.27 -3.43 -12.02
N MET A 133 -15.35 -3.08 -11.12
CA MET A 133 -15.69 -2.61 -9.77
C MET A 133 -15.24 -1.16 -9.60
N ALA A 134 -16.07 -0.35 -8.96
CA ALA A 134 -15.74 1.03 -8.60
C ALA A 134 -15.57 1.15 -7.09
N VAL A 135 -14.65 1.99 -6.66
CA VAL A 135 -14.43 2.38 -5.28
C VAL A 135 -14.62 3.88 -5.16
N LEU A 136 -15.43 4.27 -4.17
CA LEU A 136 -15.66 5.64 -3.77
C LEU A 136 -15.48 5.72 -2.26
N GLY A 137 -14.79 6.75 -1.79
CA GLY A 137 -14.49 6.93 -0.38
C GLY A 137 -14.54 8.41 -0.03
N PRO A 138 -15.63 8.88 0.62
CA PRO A 138 -15.68 10.23 1.14
C PRO A 138 -14.77 10.36 2.37
N GLY A 139 -13.92 11.38 2.38
CA GLY A 139 -13.03 11.77 3.47
C GLY A 139 -12.91 13.30 3.52
N THR A 140 -11.69 13.84 3.64
CA THR A 140 -11.46 15.29 3.47
C THR A 140 -11.71 15.76 2.03
N GLY A 141 -11.66 14.84 1.07
CA GLY A 141 -12.16 14.98 -0.31
C GLY A 141 -12.92 13.73 -0.72
N LEU A 142 -13.18 13.55 -2.03
CA LEU A 142 -13.77 12.33 -2.57
C LEU A 142 -12.73 11.58 -3.40
N GLY A 143 -12.26 10.44 -2.90
CA GLY A 143 -11.42 9.56 -3.70
C GLY A 143 -12.26 8.61 -4.55
N VAL A 144 -11.77 8.33 -5.76
CA VAL A 144 -12.44 7.49 -6.76
C VAL A 144 -11.40 6.65 -7.48
N SER A 145 -11.66 5.35 -7.64
CA SER A 145 -10.84 4.44 -8.45
C SER A 145 -11.70 3.29 -8.98
N GLY A 146 -11.18 2.57 -9.98
CA GLY A 146 -11.84 1.42 -10.57
C GLY A 146 -10.88 0.24 -10.76
N ALA A 147 -11.39 -0.97 -10.55
CA ALA A 147 -10.73 -2.21 -10.90
C ALA A 147 -11.41 -2.78 -12.16
N LEU A 148 -10.66 -2.80 -13.26
CA LEU A 148 -11.11 -3.37 -14.53
C LEU A 148 -10.53 -4.77 -14.70
N PRO A 149 -11.36 -5.81 -14.87
CA PRO A 149 -10.87 -7.12 -15.24
C PRO A 149 -10.26 -7.08 -16.64
N SER A 150 -9.03 -7.56 -16.77
CA SER A 150 -8.36 -7.72 -18.06
C SER A 150 -8.26 -9.20 -18.41
N SER A 151 -8.57 -9.55 -19.66
CA SER A 151 -8.37 -10.89 -20.22
C SER A 151 -6.89 -11.17 -20.58
N GLY A 152 -6.01 -10.18 -20.47
CA GLY A 152 -4.57 -10.32 -20.70
C GLY A 152 -3.77 -9.71 -19.54
N GLY A 153 -3.02 -10.56 -18.83
CA GLY A 153 -1.97 -10.09 -17.93
C GLY A 153 -0.85 -9.43 -18.74
N GLY A 154 -0.45 -8.23 -18.33
CA GLY A 154 0.80 -7.61 -18.75
C GLY A 154 1.96 -8.09 -17.90
#